data_AF-A0A5C6FBV9-F1
#
_entry.id   AF-A0A5C6FBV9-F1
#
_cell.length_a   1.000
_cell.length_b   1.000
_cell.length_c   1.000
_cell.angle_alpha   90.00
_cell.angle_beta   90.00
_cell.angle_gamma   90.00
#
_symmetry.space_group_name_H-M   'P 1'
#
loop_
_entity.id
_entity.type
_entity.pdbx_description
1 polymer ?
#
loop_
_entity_poly.entity_id
_entity_poly.type
_entity_poly.pdbx_seq_one_letter_code
_entity_poly.pdbx_strand_id
1 'polypeptide(L)'
;MDTWQAWLTIAVAATLLVTLALRVAATDLLAVGCLAILVVAQSITGTNKLPTPSEAVAGFGNQALVTVALLFAVVAGLEFTGGTELATGWFLNRAKTLTGAQSRLLIPVAAMSGFLNNTPVVLALMPIVSDLAKRINTSTSRLLLPLSYAAILGGMCTLMGTSTNLLVADLNDKAIAAGATHSALRFFDPAWVGVPATVIGVLYMIVASRWLLPDRRGAVSVSDDPRQYTVEVQVEPGGPLSGRTIEDAGLRHLPGLYIAEIQREDGTIAAAKPTEILRDDDVLILVGALDSVVDLRKIRGLTTSDDQARKLQVPAWQRTLVEAVVSPRCGLLGKTIREGRFRSHYNAAVVAVARGDKRLTGKLGDVRLETGDVLLLEASPSFLHRRGESRDFFLVSKVQQGVIRRPERAWYAIAVVVAMVLFAAITQQILTASMVAAIAMIALRCCTTSEARRSIDWSVLIVIGAAIGIGAAMERSGAAAGIADGMLSMANNNRLLTLAAVYLATMLCTELITNNAAAMLMFPIAMNAAGGLGCDPTPMIIAVMIAASASFLTPFGYQTNMMVYGVGGYRVSDYLKFGLPLSMIVFAVSMFVIPRVWAFSP
;
A
#
# COMPACT_ATOMS: atom_id res chain seq x y z
N MET A 1 -10.09 37.72 5.18
CA MET A 1 -9.49 36.62 5.98
C MET A 1 -8.73 37.27 7.13
N ASP A 2 -9.43 37.58 8.23
CA ASP A 2 -8.92 38.61 9.15
C ASP A 2 -8.57 38.04 10.54
N THR A 3 -8.58 36.71 10.69
CA THR A 3 -8.33 36.01 11.94
C THR A 3 -6.97 35.32 11.91
N TRP A 4 -6.14 35.54 12.93
CA TRP A 4 -4.86 34.82 13.08
C TRP A 4 -5.07 33.30 13.18
N GLN A 5 -6.23 32.85 13.68
CA GLN A 5 -6.61 31.43 13.73
C GLN A 5 -6.72 30.82 12.33
N ALA A 6 -7.22 31.58 11.35
CA ALA A 6 -7.30 31.10 9.96
C ALA A 6 -5.90 30.91 9.38
N TRP A 7 -5.03 31.91 9.54
CA TRP A 7 -3.65 31.84 9.08
C TRP A 7 -2.86 30.71 9.75
N LEU A 8 -3.04 30.51 11.07
CA LEU A 8 -2.44 29.38 11.77
C LEU A 8 -2.92 28.05 11.20
N THR A 9 -4.23 27.90 10.98
CA THR A 9 -4.80 26.64 10.49
C THR A 9 -4.33 26.33 9.07
N ILE A 10 -4.25 27.35 8.20
CA ILE A 10 -3.66 27.21 6.86
C ILE A 10 -2.18 26.85 6.95
N ALA A 11 -1.42 27.51 7.81
CA ALA A 11 0.00 27.21 8.00
C ALA A 11 0.21 25.77 8.49
N VAL A 12 -0.62 25.27 9.41
CA VAL A 12 -0.59 23.89 9.89
C VAL A 12 -0.97 22.92 8.77
N ALA A 13 -2.03 23.19 8.01
CA ALA A 13 -2.43 22.35 6.88
C ALA A 13 -1.36 22.31 5.77
N ALA A 14 -0.76 23.46 5.44
CA ALA A 14 0.34 23.56 4.49
C ALA A 14 1.60 22.84 5.01
N THR A 15 1.91 22.95 6.30
CA THR A 15 3.01 22.21 6.93
C THR A 15 2.76 20.71 6.86
N LEU A 16 1.54 20.26 7.14
CA LEU A 16 1.15 18.85 7.00
C LEU A 16 1.34 18.37 5.55
N LEU A 17 0.86 19.14 4.56
CA LEU A 17 1.03 18.84 3.14
C LEU A 17 2.51 18.74 2.74
N VAL A 18 3.32 19.73 3.11
CA VAL A 18 4.74 19.80 2.75
C VAL A 18 5.53 18.69 3.45
N THR A 19 5.31 18.45 4.74
CA THR A 19 6.04 17.42 5.51
C THR A 19 5.67 16.01 5.06
N LEU A 20 4.41 15.77 4.65
CA LEU A 20 3.98 14.51 4.05
C LEU A 20 4.59 14.33 2.65
N ALA A 21 4.58 15.37 1.81
CA ALA A 21 5.20 15.34 0.48
C ALA A 21 6.71 15.07 0.54
N LEU A 22 7.40 15.68 1.52
CA LEU A 22 8.83 15.47 1.78
C LEU A 22 9.15 14.23 2.63
N ARG A 23 8.12 13.52 3.12
CA ARG A 23 8.23 12.30 3.96
C ARG A 23 9.15 12.46 5.17
N VAL A 24 8.99 13.56 5.89
CA VAL A 24 9.83 13.88 7.04
C VAL A 24 9.64 12.85 8.17
N ALA A 25 8.42 12.32 8.35
CA ALA A 25 8.09 11.34 9.38
C ALA A 25 6.87 10.48 8.97
N ALA A 26 6.48 9.54 9.84
CA ALA A 26 5.29 8.73 9.66
C ALA A 26 4.01 9.59 9.59
N THR A 27 3.07 9.19 8.72
CA THR A 27 1.90 10.02 8.37
C THR A 27 0.96 10.28 9.54
N ASP A 28 0.78 9.29 10.41
CA ASP A 28 -0.03 9.36 11.63
C ASP A 28 0.58 10.31 12.67
N LEU A 29 1.89 10.25 12.86
CA LEU A 29 2.61 11.17 13.74
C LEU A 29 2.48 12.62 13.26
N LEU A 30 2.64 12.86 11.95
CA LEU A 30 2.49 14.20 11.37
C LEU A 30 1.06 14.74 11.53
N ALA A 31 0.04 13.90 11.28
CA ALA A 31 -1.35 14.29 11.43
C ALA A 31 -1.70 14.63 12.89
N VAL A 32 -1.30 13.79 13.85
CA VAL A 32 -1.52 14.03 15.28
C VAL A 32 -0.73 15.25 15.76
N GLY A 33 0.51 15.41 15.32
CA GLY A 33 1.34 16.58 15.66
C GLY A 33 0.70 17.88 15.19
N CYS A 34 0.16 17.92 13.96
CA CYS A 34 -0.55 19.07 13.43
C CYS A 34 -1.83 19.38 14.21
N LEU A 35 -2.64 18.35 14.54
CA LEU A 35 -3.81 18.54 15.39
C LEU A 35 -3.42 19.04 16.79
N ALA A 36 -2.35 18.50 17.37
CA ALA A 36 -1.86 18.91 18.69
C ALA A 36 -1.47 20.40 18.71
N ILE A 37 -0.83 20.91 17.66
CA ILE A 37 -0.50 22.35 17.54
C ILE A 37 -1.78 23.21 17.64
N LEU A 38 -2.85 22.82 16.95
CA LEU A 38 -4.12 23.55 16.97
C LEU A 38 -4.79 23.48 18.34
N VAL A 39 -4.76 22.32 19.00
CA VAL A 39 -5.32 22.12 20.34
C VAL A 39 -4.53 22.87 21.42
N VAL A 40 -3.20 22.91 21.31
CA VAL A 40 -2.34 23.68 22.22
C VAL A 40 -2.61 25.18 22.03
N ALA A 41 -2.69 25.66 20.78
CA ALA A 41 -3.04 27.06 20.51
C ALA A 41 -4.44 27.41 21.06
N GLN A 42 -5.42 26.50 20.93
CA GLN A 42 -6.74 26.64 21.53
C GLN A 42 -6.65 26.75 23.07
N SER A 43 -5.90 25.85 23.70
CA SER A 43 -5.78 25.79 25.17
C SER A 43 -5.10 27.02 25.77
N ILE A 44 -4.10 27.57 25.07
CA ILE A 44 -3.38 28.78 25.53
C ILE A 44 -4.23 30.04 25.34
N THR A 45 -4.95 30.14 24.22
CA THR A 45 -5.68 31.37 23.85
C THR A 45 -7.14 31.39 24.29
N GLY A 46 -7.71 30.25 24.67
CA GLY A 46 -9.12 30.10 25.02
C GLY A 46 -10.08 30.37 23.86
N THR A 47 -9.61 30.38 22.61
CA THR A 47 -10.46 30.71 21.45
C THR A 47 -11.40 29.55 21.11
N ASN A 48 -12.64 29.86 20.73
CA ASN A 48 -13.61 28.85 20.25
C ASN A 48 -13.46 28.53 18.75
N LYS A 49 -12.53 29.19 18.06
CA LYS A 49 -12.27 29.02 16.61
C LYS A 49 -11.32 27.88 16.28
N LEU A 50 -10.73 27.26 17.29
CA LEU A 50 -9.80 26.12 17.19
C LEU A 50 -10.37 24.94 17.99
N PRO A 51 -9.97 23.70 17.66
CA PRO A 51 -10.51 22.51 18.31
C PRO A 51 -10.03 22.39 19.75
N THR A 52 -10.97 22.17 20.67
CA THR A 52 -10.68 21.83 22.07
C THR A 52 -10.12 20.40 22.18
N PRO A 53 -9.51 20.02 23.32
CA PRO A 53 -9.06 18.64 23.53
C PRO A 53 -10.18 17.59 23.39
N SER A 54 -11.39 17.90 23.85
CA SER A 54 -12.54 16.99 23.72
C SER A 54 -12.98 16.84 22.27
N GLU A 55 -12.96 17.91 21.48
CA GLU A 55 -13.30 17.88 20.06
C GLU A 55 -12.23 17.18 19.21
N ALA A 56 -10.96 17.34 19.57
CA ALA A 56 -9.87 16.62 18.94
C ALA A 56 -10.01 15.10 19.11
N VAL A 57 -10.46 14.64 20.29
CA VAL A 57 -10.70 13.22 20.57
C VAL A 57 -12.04 12.74 20.00
N ALA A 58 -13.04 13.62 19.87
CA ALA A 58 -14.35 13.27 19.32
C ALA A 58 -14.26 12.71 17.88
N GLY A 59 -13.25 13.13 17.10
CA GLY A 59 -12.97 12.56 15.77
C GLY A 59 -12.69 11.05 15.78
N PHE A 60 -12.17 10.50 16.88
CA PHE A 60 -11.89 9.06 17.04
C PHE A 60 -13.13 8.22 17.35
N GLY A 61 -14.22 8.85 17.81
CA GLY A 61 -15.53 8.21 18.04
C GLY A 61 -16.41 8.16 16.78
N ASN A 62 -15.86 8.50 15.62
CA ASN A 62 -16.63 8.67 14.40
C ASN A 62 -17.10 7.36 13.75
N GLN A 63 -18.32 7.35 13.22
CA GLN A 63 -18.94 6.19 12.58
C GLN A 63 -18.16 5.69 11.35
N ALA A 64 -17.69 6.58 10.47
CA ALA A 64 -16.88 6.15 9.32
C ALA A 64 -15.56 5.50 9.77
N LEU A 65 -14.89 6.06 10.78
CA LEU A 65 -13.66 5.49 11.35
C LEU A 65 -13.91 4.07 11.89
N VAL A 66 -14.97 3.88 12.67
CA VAL A 66 -15.34 2.56 13.22
C VAL A 66 -15.71 1.58 12.09
N THR A 67 -16.45 2.04 11.09
CA THR A 67 -16.81 1.23 9.91
C THR A 67 -15.57 0.75 9.17
N VAL A 68 -14.60 1.64 8.92
CA VAL A 68 -13.32 1.29 8.29
C VAL A 68 -12.55 0.25 9.11
N ALA A 69 -12.51 0.39 10.44
CA ALA A 69 -11.88 -0.59 11.33
C ALA A 69 -12.53 -1.98 11.24
N LEU A 70 -13.86 -2.05 11.17
CA LEU A 70 -14.61 -3.31 11.03
C LEU A 70 -14.41 -3.94 9.65
N LEU A 71 -14.36 -3.13 8.60
CA LEU A 71 -14.08 -3.60 7.24
C LEU A 71 -12.69 -4.21 7.13
N PHE A 72 -11.67 -3.72 7.86
CA PHE A 72 -10.38 -4.41 7.93
C PHE A 72 -10.51 -5.85 8.46
N ALA A 73 -11.30 -6.06 9.50
CA ALA A 73 -11.55 -7.40 10.05
C ALA A 73 -12.29 -8.31 9.05
N VAL A 74 -13.27 -7.77 8.31
CA VAL A 74 -13.98 -8.51 7.25
C VAL A 74 -13.02 -8.91 6.14
N VAL A 75 -12.20 -7.97 5.66
CA VAL A 75 -11.23 -8.25 4.59
C VAL A 75 -10.18 -9.26 5.06
N ALA A 76 -9.74 -9.20 6.32
CA ALA A 76 -8.83 -10.20 6.88
C ALA A 76 -9.41 -11.61 6.82
N GLY A 77 -10.68 -11.82 7.20
CA GLY A 77 -11.29 -13.14 7.08
C GLY A 77 -11.42 -13.62 5.64
N LEU A 78 -11.58 -12.72 4.66
CA LEU A 78 -11.58 -13.08 3.24
C LEU A 78 -10.17 -13.48 2.77
N GLU A 79 -9.14 -12.79 3.26
CA GLU A 79 -7.73 -13.07 2.94
C GLU A 79 -7.24 -14.39 3.57
N PHE A 80 -7.49 -14.61 4.87
CA PHE A 80 -7.06 -15.81 5.58
C PHE A 80 -7.77 -17.09 5.09
N THR A 81 -8.92 -16.96 4.45
CA THR A 81 -9.61 -18.09 3.81
C THR A 81 -9.21 -18.30 2.35
N GLY A 82 -8.51 -17.35 1.74
CA GLY A 82 -8.21 -17.36 0.30
C GLY A 82 -9.43 -17.12 -0.58
N GLY A 83 -10.48 -16.48 -0.05
CA GLY A 83 -11.69 -16.15 -0.80
C GLY A 83 -11.43 -15.22 -1.99
N THR A 84 -10.43 -14.33 -1.88
CA THR A 84 -9.98 -13.47 -2.99
C THR A 84 -9.40 -14.28 -4.15
N GLU A 85 -8.60 -15.32 -3.85
CA GLU A 85 -8.07 -16.21 -4.88
C GLU A 85 -9.13 -17.12 -5.47
N LEU A 86 -10.07 -17.61 -4.65
CA LEU A 86 -11.18 -18.44 -5.15
C LEU A 86 -12.08 -17.65 -6.11
N ALA A 87 -12.29 -16.35 -5.85
CA ALA A 87 -13.06 -15.46 -6.71
C ALA A 87 -12.36 -15.14 -8.04
N THR A 88 -11.03 -15.22 -8.12
CA THR A 88 -10.24 -14.70 -9.27
C THR A 88 -9.43 -15.77 -10.02
N GLY A 89 -9.00 -16.85 -9.34
CA GLY A 89 -8.02 -17.82 -9.81
C GLY A 89 -8.48 -18.69 -10.98
N TRP A 90 -9.79 -19.01 -11.07
CA TRP A 90 -10.33 -19.77 -12.20
C TRP A 90 -10.28 -18.95 -13.51
N PHE A 91 -10.37 -17.63 -13.43
CA PHE A 91 -10.49 -16.75 -14.58
C PHE A 91 -9.14 -16.47 -15.26
N LEU A 92 -8.05 -16.46 -14.49
CA LEU A 92 -6.70 -16.09 -14.98
C LEU A 92 -5.96 -17.24 -15.70
N ASN A 93 -6.27 -18.50 -15.37
CA ASN A 93 -5.57 -19.68 -15.92
C ASN A 93 -5.73 -19.91 -17.44
N ARG A 94 -6.67 -19.21 -18.10
CA ARG A 94 -6.92 -19.35 -19.55
C ARG A 94 -6.27 -18.27 -20.41
N ALA A 95 -5.61 -17.29 -19.82
CA ALA A 95 -5.00 -16.20 -20.57
C ALA A 95 -3.73 -16.67 -21.30
N LYS A 96 -3.67 -16.41 -22.61
CA LYS A 96 -2.51 -16.74 -23.48
C LYS A 96 -1.81 -15.49 -24.05
N THR A 97 -2.46 -14.34 -23.98
CA THR A 97 -1.98 -13.07 -24.55
C THR A 97 -2.07 -11.96 -23.51
N LEU A 98 -1.30 -10.88 -23.68
CA LEU A 98 -1.31 -9.73 -22.76
C LEU A 98 -2.71 -9.12 -22.61
N THR A 99 -3.39 -8.84 -23.72
CA THR A 99 -4.76 -8.31 -23.73
C THR A 99 -5.75 -9.30 -23.08
N GLY A 100 -5.55 -10.60 -23.33
CA GLY A 100 -6.36 -11.66 -22.72
C GLY A 100 -6.15 -11.78 -21.21
N ALA A 101 -4.94 -11.53 -20.72
CA ALA A 101 -4.60 -11.48 -19.31
C ALA A 101 -5.15 -10.22 -18.64
N GLN A 102 -4.98 -9.05 -19.26
CA GLN A 102 -5.50 -7.78 -18.72
C GLN A 102 -7.03 -7.79 -18.64
N SER A 103 -7.75 -8.15 -19.70
CA SER A 103 -9.22 -8.22 -19.65
C SER A 103 -9.73 -9.17 -18.54
N ARG A 104 -9.05 -10.31 -18.35
CA ARG A 104 -9.37 -11.30 -17.31
C ARG A 104 -8.88 -10.94 -15.92
N LEU A 105 -8.08 -9.89 -15.79
CA LEU A 105 -7.58 -9.40 -14.51
C LEU A 105 -8.34 -8.14 -14.08
N LEU A 106 -8.40 -7.14 -14.95
CA LEU A 106 -8.86 -5.80 -14.61
C LEU A 106 -10.37 -5.75 -14.33
N ILE A 107 -11.18 -6.51 -15.06
CA ILE A 107 -12.64 -6.50 -14.89
C ILE A 107 -13.06 -7.10 -13.54
N PRO A 108 -12.63 -8.34 -13.18
CA PRO A 108 -12.95 -8.89 -11.86
C PRO A 108 -12.38 -8.06 -10.72
N VAL A 109 -11.18 -7.51 -10.89
CA VAL A 109 -10.55 -6.67 -9.87
C VAL A 109 -11.36 -5.41 -9.64
N ALA A 110 -11.73 -4.67 -10.68
CA ALA A 110 -12.53 -3.47 -10.54
C ALA A 110 -13.90 -3.76 -9.90
N ALA A 111 -14.56 -4.85 -10.30
CA ALA A 111 -15.83 -5.26 -9.72
C ALA A 111 -15.69 -5.61 -8.22
N MET A 112 -14.65 -6.36 -7.85
CA MET A 112 -14.38 -6.75 -6.47
C MET A 112 -13.98 -5.55 -5.60
N SER A 113 -13.12 -4.66 -6.11
CA SER A 113 -12.70 -3.44 -5.41
C SER A 113 -13.85 -2.47 -5.19
N GLY A 114 -14.90 -2.52 -6.01
CA GLY A 114 -16.12 -1.76 -5.76
C GLY A 114 -16.78 -2.09 -4.42
N PHE A 115 -16.48 -3.22 -3.79
CA PHE A 115 -17.09 -3.63 -2.53
C PHE A 115 -16.08 -4.00 -1.44
N LEU A 116 -14.79 -4.01 -1.77
CA LEU A 116 -13.69 -4.34 -0.87
C LEU A 116 -12.61 -3.28 -0.93
N ASN A 117 -11.93 -3.05 0.20
CA ASN A 117 -10.78 -2.15 0.22
C ASN A 117 -9.69 -2.62 -0.77
N ASN A 118 -9.12 -1.66 -1.51
CA ASN A 118 -8.17 -1.92 -2.60
C ASN A 118 -6.88 -2.64 -2.15
N THR A 119 -6.39 -2.35 -0.93
CA THR A 119 -5.08 -2.82 -0.45
C THR A 119 -4.94 -4.34 -0.42
N PRO A 120 -5.86 -5.10 0.22
CA PRO A 120 -5.70 -6.55 0.33
C PRO A 120 -5.99 -7.27 -0.99
N VAL A 121 -6.86 -6.69 -1.84
CA VAL A 121 -7.10 -7.18 -3.20
C VAL A 121 -5.81 -7.17 -4.02
N VAL A 122 -5.12 -6.03 -4.06
CA VAL A 122 -3.86 -5.90 -4.80
C VAL A 122 -2.79 -6.81 -4.19
N LEU A 123 -2.64 -6.83 -2.87
CA LEU A 123 -1.67 -7.68 -2.18
C LEU A 123 -1.82 -9.16 -2.50
N ALA A 124 -3.06 -9.67 -2.48
CA ALA A 124 -3.34 -11.08 -2.79
C ALA A 124 -3.08 -11.42 -4.27
N LEU A 125 -3.32 -10.46 -5.18
CA LEU A 125 -3.19 -10.68 -6.62
C LEU A 125 -1.79 -10.44 -7.18
N MET A 126 -0.95 -9.65 -6.52
CA MET A 126 0.44 -9.42 -6.94
C MET A 126 1.21 -10.71 -7.28
N PRO A 127 1.27 -11.75 -6.42
CA PRO A 127 1.98 -12.98 -6.74
C PRO A 127 1.35 -13.73 -7.92
N ILE A 128 0.01 -13.77 -8.00
CA ILE A 128 -0.72 -14.44 -9.09
C ILE A 128 -0.44 -13.75 -10.42
N VAL A 129 -0.41 -12.42 -10.43
CA VAL A 129 -0.11 -11.62 -11.61
C VAL A 129 1.35 -11.80 -12.04
N SER A 130 2.28 -11.88 -11.09
CA SER A 130 3.68 -12.17 -11.38
C SER A 130 3.87 -13.55 -12.02
N ASP A 131 3.17 -14.58 -11.54
CA ASP A 131 3.21 -15.91 -12.14
C ASP A 131 2.51 -15.97 -13.50
N LEU A 132 1.39 -15.26 -13.66
CA LEU A 132 0.72 -15.15 -14.95
C LEU A 132 1.62 -14.48 -15.99
N ALA A 133 2.33 -13.41 -15.61
CA ALA A 133 3.26 -12.71 -16.49
C ALA A 133 4.33 -13.67 -17.06
N LYS A 134 4.89 -14.54 -16.21
CA LYS A 134 5.85 -15.56 -16.63
C LYS A 134 5.24 -16.58 -17.58
N ARG A 135 4.05 -17.11 -17.25
CA ARG A 135 3.36 -18.12 -18.07
C ARG A 135 3.10 -17.64 -19.50
N ILE A 136 2.80 -16.36 -19.67
CA ILE A 136 2.57 -15.75 -21.00
C ILE A 136 3.80 -15.02 -21.56
N ASN A 137 4.96 -15.17 -20.91
CA ASN A 137 6.23 -14.55 -21.28
C ASN A 137 6.17 -13.02 -21.51
N THR A 138 5.49 -12.29 -20.62
CA THR A 138 5.43 -10.82 -20.61
C THR A 138 6.09 -10.25 -19.36
N SER A 139 6.39 -8.95 -19.34
CA SER A 139 6.81 -8.26 -18.13
C SER A 139 5.69 -8.13 -17.09
N THR A 140 6.05 -8.24 -15.81
CA THR A 140 5.16 -7.96 -14.67
C THR A 140 4.73 -6.49 -14.65
N SER A 141 5.59 -5.59 -15.13
CA SER A 141 5.32 -4.15 -15.27
C SER A 141 4.15 -3.81 -16.22
N ARG A 142 3.71 -4.72 -17.08
CA ARG A 142 2.53 -4.50 -17.95
C ARG A 142 1.20 -4.92 -17.32
N LEU A 143 1.24 -5.55 -16.15
CA LEU A 143 0.06 -6.06 -15.45
C LEU A 143 -0.12 -5.43 -14.06
N LEU A 144 0.96 -5.16 -13.32
CA LEU A 144 0.88 -4.71 -11.93
C LEU A 144 0.35 -3.28 -11.77
N LEU A 145 0.74 -2.33 -12.63
CA LEU A 145 0.22 -0.96 -12.54
C LEU A 145 -1.25 -0.90 -12.99
N PRO A 146 -1.65 -1.55 -14.10
CA PRO A 146 -3.07 -1.71 -14.44
C PRO A 146 -3.88 -2.38 -13.33
N LEU A 147 -3.35 -3.40 -12.65
CA LEU A 147 -4.01 -4.03 -11.50
C LEU A 147 -4.35 -3.00 -10.41
N SER A 148 -3.37 -2.19 -10.00
CA SER A 148 -3.57 -1.15 -8.98
C SER A 148 -4.62 -0.13 -9.44
N TYR A 149 -4.52 0.36 -10.68
CA TYR A 149 -5.45 1.35 -11.21
C TYR A 149 -6.87 0.81 -11.38
N ALA A 150 -7.03 -0.46 -11.77
CA ALA A 150 -8.35 -1.10 -11.82
C ALA A 150 -8.97 -1.24 -10.43
N ALA A 151 -8.17 -1.55 -9.40
CA ALA A 151 -8.63 -1.57 -8.02
C ALA A 151 -9.10 -0.18 -7.58
N ILE A 152 -8.31 0.87 -7.88
CA ILE A 152 -8.67 2.26 -7.56
C ILE A 152 -9.97 2.68 -8.27
N LEU A 153 -10.08 2.46 -9.59
CA LEU A 153 -11.27 2.76 -10.38
C LEU A 153 -12.51 2.03 -9.84
N GLY A 154 -12.37 0.74 -9.56
CA GLY A 154 -13.42 -0.08 -8.96
C GLY A 154 -13.89 0.48 -7.62
N GLY A 155 -12.94 0.78 -6.71
CA GLY A 155 -13.23 1.31 -5.38
C GLY A 155 -14.01 2.62 -5.40
N MET A 156 -13.85 3.45 -6.44
CA MET A 156 -14.61 4.70 -6.59
C MET A 156 -16.10 4.50 -6.89
N CYS A 157 -16.55 3.28 -7.22
CA CYS A 157 -17.91 3.03 -7.68
C CYS A 157 -18.95 2.94 -6.54
N THR A 158 -18.55 2.72 -5.28
CA THR A 158 -19.50 2.64 -4.16
C THR A 158 -18.97 3.36 -2.93
N LEU A 159 -19.86 3.64 -1.98
CA LEU A 159 -19.44 4.19 -0.68
C LEU A 159 -18.49 3.24 0.08
N MET A 160 -18.67 1.92 -0.07
CA MET A 160 -17.87 0.92 0.65
C MET A 160 -16.52 0.63 -0.01
N GLY A 161 -16.37 0.90 -1.31
CA GLY A 161 -15.18 0.53 -2.08
C GLY A 161 -13.88 1.20 -1.59
N THR A 162 -13.97 2.37 -0.97
CA THR A 162 -12.80 3.03 -0.36
C THR A 162 -13.14 3.68 0.98
N SER A 163 -12.17 3.66 1.91
CA SER A 163 -12.25 4.39 3.17
C SER A 163 -12.46 5.90 3.00
N THR A 164 -12.02 6.47 1.87
CA THR A 164 -12.21 7.89 1.53
C THR A 164 -13.68 8.19 1.24
N ASN A 165 -14.38 7.29 0.55
CA ASN A 165 -15.80 7.48 0.23
C ASN A 165 -16.67 7.42 1.49
N LEU A 166 -16.40 6.46 2.38
CA LEU A 166 -17.06 6.39 3.70
C LEU A 166 -16.85 7.65 4.52
N LEU A 167 -15.63 8.20 4.49
CA LEU A 167 -15.28 9.41 5.22
C LEU A 167 -16.05 10.62 4.69
N VAL A 168 -16.07 10.82 3.36
CA VAL A 168 -16.82 11.93 2.75
C VAL A 168 -18.32 11.80 3.00
N ALA A 169 -18.88 10.59 2.96
CA ALA A 169 -20.28 10.35 3.30
C ALA A 169 -20.61 10.74 4.75
N ASP A 170 -19.76 10.38 5.71
CA ASP A 170 -19.95 10.76 7.12
C ASP A 170 -19.83 12.28 7.35
N LEU A 171 -18.90 12.95 6.66
CA LEU A 171 -18.81 14.41 6.69
C LEU A 171 -20.07 15.06 6.11
N ASN A 172 -20.62 14.49 5.03
CA ASN A 172 -21.89 14.93 4.47
C ASN A 172 -23.04 14.74 5.46
N ASP A 173 -23.15 13.59 6.12
CA ASP A 173 -24.19 13.34 7.11
C ASP A 173 -24.12 14.32 8.31
N LYS A 174 -22.91 14.68 8.74
CA LYS A 174 -22.71 15.75 9.75
C LYS A 174 -23.13 17.11 9.23
N ALA A 175 -22.81 17.42 7.97
CA ALA A 175 -23.25 18.66 7.34
C ALA A 175 -24.78 18.73 7.25
N ILE A 176 -25.46 17.60 7.01
CA ILE A 176 -26.92 17.49 7.05
C ILE A 176 -27.43 17.76 8.47
N ALA A 177 -26.85 17.12 9.48
CA ALA A 177 -27.22 17.33 10.88
C ALA A 177 -27.03 18.79 11.33
N ALA A 178 -26.05 19.48 10.76
CA ALA A 178 -25.81 20.91 10.97
C ALA A 178 -26.70 21.84 10.12
N GLY A 179 -27.51 21.29 9.21
CA GLY A 179 -28.37 22.05 8.29
C GLY A 179 -27.65 22.71 7.12
N ALA A 180 -26.40 22.34 6.85
CA ALA A 180 -25.57 22.90 5.77
C ALA A 180 -25.78 22.22 4.41
N THR A 181 -26.41 21.04 4.38
CA THR A 181 -26.85 20.34 3.16
C THR A 181 -28.10 19.50 3.46
N HIS A 182 -28.83 19.08 2.43
CA HIS A 182 -30.08 18.32 2.57
C HIS A 182 -30.04 16.94 1.91
N SER A 183 -29.01 16.68 1.09
CA SER A 183 -28.91 15.48 0.27
C SER A 183 -27.95 14.47 0.91
N ALA A 184 -28.50 13.38 1.46
CA ALA A 184 -27.70 12.25 1.94
C ALA A 184 -27.12 11.45 0.76
N LEU A 185 -25.85 11.07 0.86
CA LEU A 185 -25.21 10.25 -0.15
C LEU A 185 -25.66 8.80 -0.01
N ARG A 186 -26.23 8.26 -1.09
CA ARG A 186 -26.68 6.87 -1.16
C ARG A 186 -25.52 5.97 -1.56
N PHE A 187 -25.65 4.68 -1.23
CA PHE A 187 -24.63 3.66 -1.45
C PHE A 187 -24.01 3.65 -2.86
N PHE A 188 -24.82 3.87 -3.89
CA PHE A 188 -24.41 3.84 -5.31
C PHE A 188 -24.35 5.22 -5.97
N ASP A 189 -24.47 6.33 -5.22
CA ASP A 189 -24.30 7.66 -5.81
C ASP A 189 -22.96 7.85 -6.51
N PRO A 190 -21.81 7.37 -5.96
CA PRO A 190 -20.53 7.46 -6.66
C PRO A 190 -20.50 6.66 -7.96
N ALA A 191 -21.36 5.63 -8.11
CA ALA A 191 -21.37 4.74 -9.27
C ALA A 191 -21.69 5.49 -10.57
N TRP A 192 -22.47 6.57 -10.51
CA TRP A 192 -22.78 7.40 -11.67
C TRP A 192 -21.52 7.93 -12.35
N VAL A 193 -20.49 8.29 -11.58
CA VAL A 193 -19.19 8.74 -12.11
C VAL A 193 -18.22 7.56 -12.21
N GLY A 194 -18.16 6.72 -11.16
CA GLY A 194 -17.22 5.63 -11.03
C GLY A 194 -17.36 4.54 -12.09
N VAL A 195 -18.58 4.13 -12.45
CA VAL A 195 -18.79 3.06 -13.43
C VAL A 195 -18.37 3.51 -14.84
N PRO A 196 -18.81 4.66 -15.37
CA PRO A 196 -18.31 5.15 -16.66
C PRO A 196 -16.79 5.37 -16.67
N ALA A 197 -16.24 5.95 -15.59
CA ALA A 197 -14.80 6.16 -15.44
C ALA A 197 -14.03 4.83 -15.44
N THR A 198 -14.56 3.80 -14.78
CA THR A 198 -13.99 2.45 -14.75
C THR A 198 -14.02 1.80 -16.12
N VAL A 199 -15.16 1.87 -16.84
CA VAL A 199 -15.28 1.28 -18.18
C VAL A 199 -14.28 1.92 -19.15
N ILE A 200 -14.24 3.26 -19.20
CA ILE A 200 -13.34 3.99 -20.10
C ILE A 200 -11.88 3.80 -19.66
N GLY A 201 -11.61 3.83 -18.35
CA GLY A 201 -10.29 3.64 -17.78
C GLY A 201 -9.73 2.23 -18.04
N VAL A 202 -10.54 1.18 -17.89
CA VAL A 202 -10.15 -0.21 -18.21
C VAL A 202 -9.87 -0.35 -19.70
N LEU A 203 -10.72 0.22 -20.57
CA LEU A 203 -10.47 0.22 -22.01
C LEU A 203 -9.14 0.93 -22.34
N TYR A 204 -8.91 2.12 -21.76
CA TYR A 204 -7.65 2.85 -21.89
C TYR A 204 -6.47 1.98 -21.46
N MET A 205 -6.52 1.35 -20.28
CA MET A 205 -5.42 0.54 -19.77
C MET A 205 -5.10 -0.64 -20.70
N ILE A 206 -6.13 -1.32 -21.22
CA ILE A 206 -5.96 -2.44 -22.15
C ILE A 206 -5.29 -1.97 -23.46
N VAL A 207 -5.70 -0.82 -24.00
CA VAL A 207 -5.20 -0.30 -25.28
C VAL A 207 -3.82 0.34 -25.15
N ALA A 208 -3.60 1.13 -24.09
CA ALA A 208 -2.42 1.98 -23.93
C ALA A 208 -1.24 1.27 -23.24
N SER A 209 -1.50 0.20 -22.47
CA SER A 209 -0.45 -0.55 -21.76
C SER A 209 0.68 -1.04 -22.67
N ARG A 210 0.38 -1.46 -23.90
CA ARG A 210 1.39 -1.92 -24.87
C ARG A 210 2.36 -0.82 -25.32
N TRP A 211 1.98 0.46 -25.21
CA TRP A 211 2.76 1.58 -25.73
C TRP A 211 3.38 2.43 -24.61
N LEU A 212 2.64 2.66 -23.53
CA LEU A 212 3.02 3.58 -22.46
C LEU A 212 3.74 2.89 -21.31
N LEU A 213 3.45 1.60 -21.03
CA LEU A 213 4.08 0.89 -19.93
C LEU A 213 5.43 0.30 -20.35
N PRO A 214 6.45 0.40 -19.48
CA PRO A 214 7.76 -0.15 -19.78
C PRO A 214 7.71 -1.68 -19.82
N ASP A 215 8.60 -2.29 -20.60
CA ASP A 215 8.86 -3.73 -20.59
C ASP A 215 10.00 -4.01 -19.60
N ARG A 216 9.68 -4.12 -18.31
CA ARG A 216 10.65 -4.31 -17.24
C ARG A 216 10.27 -5.50 -16.36
N ARG A 217 11.28 -6.29 -16.01
CA ARG A 217 11.20 -7.29 -14.95
C ARG A 217 11.75 -6.64 -13.67
N GLY A 218 11.20 -6.97 -12.50
CA GLY A 218 11.70 -6.44 -11.24
C GLY A 218 13.19 -6.75 -11.08
N ALA A 219 13.99 -5.77 -10.65
CA ALA A 219 15.46 -5.87 -10.63
C ALA A 219 16.00 -6.88 -9.59
N VAL A 220 15.14 -7.29 -8.66
CA VAL A 220 15.39 -8.30 -7.64
C VAL A 220 14.08 -9.08 -7.53
N SER A 221 14.06 -10.32 -8.02
CA SER A 221 12.89 -11.18 -7.87
C SER A 221 13.34 -12.52 -7.30
N VAL A 222 12.56 -13.09 -6.38
CA VAL A 222 12.73 -14.50 -5.92
C VAL A 222 12.56 -15.50 -7.07
N SER A 223 12.12 -14.98 -8.23
CA SER A 223 11.84 -15.74 -9.43
C SER A 223 13.05 -15.94 -10.35
N ASP A 224 14.15 -15.25 -10.07
CA ASP A 224 15.45 -15.62 -10.61
C ASP A 224 15.94 -16.84 -9.80
N ASP A 225 16.39 -17.87 -10.51
CA ASP A 225 16.75 -19.18 -9.95
C ASP A 225 17.59 -19.00 -8.66
N PRO A 226 17.18 -19.53 -7.49
CA PRO A 226 17.94 -19.40 -6.24
C PRO A 226 19.40 -19.83 -6.39
N ARG A 227 19.69 -20.73 -7.35
CA ARG A 227 21.03 -21.16 -7.74
C ARG A 227 21.92 -20.04 -8.30
N GLN A 228 21.35 -18.93 -8.73
CA GLN A 228 22.09 -17.75 -9.20
C GLN A 228 22.66 -16.90 -8.05
N TYR A 229 22.18 -17.10 -6.83
CA TYR A 229 22.58 -16.29 -5.67
C TYR A 229 23.26 -17.10 -4.58
N THR A 230 23.33 -18.42 -4.74
CA THR A 230 23.88 -19.33 -3.74
C THR A 230 24.99 -20.16 -4.36
N VAL A 231 26.16 -20.16 -3.72
CA VAL A 231 27.28 -21.02 -4.09
C VAL A 231 27.61 -21.91 -2.92
N GLU A 232 27.65 -23.21 -3.19
CA GLU A 232 28.07 -24.22 -2.24
C GLU A 232 29.57 -24.47 -2.45
N VAL A 233 30.34 -24.34 -1.39
CA VAL A 233 31.76 -24.70 -1.37
C VAL A 233 32.02 -25.58 -0.17
N GLN A 234 32.86 -26.59 -0.35
CA GLN A 234 33.24 -27.48 0.74
C GLN A 234 34.62 -27.08 1.25
N VAL A 235 34.80 -27.12 2.57
CA VAL A 235 36.11 -26.98 3.19
C VAL A 235 36.89 -28.26 2.93
N GLU A 236 38.04 -28.12 2.26
CA GLU A 236 38.93 -29.22 1.92
C GLU A 236 39.41 -29.93 3.19
N PRO A 237 39.24 -31.26 3.32
CA PRO A 237 39.74 -32.02 4.46
C PRO A 237 41.25 -31.90 4.62
N GLY A 238 41.71 -31.52 5.81
CA GLY A 238 43.13 -31.26 6.08
C GLY A 238 43.67 -30.01 5.37
N GLY A 239 42.79 -29.20 4.78
CA GLY A 239 43.11 -27.97 4.08
C GLY A 239 43.42 -26.80 5.02
N PRO A 240 43.95 -25.69 4.47
CA PRO A 240 44.44 -24.55 5.26
C PRO A 240 43.34 -23.77 6.03
N LEU A 241 42.07 -24.03 5.72
CA LEU A 241 40.92 -23.39 6.36
C LEU A 241 40.38 -24.19 7.55
N SER A 242 40.72 -25.48 7.63
CA SER A 242 40.31 -26.34 8.75
C SER A 242 40.92 -25.87 10.07
N GLY A 243 40.11 -25.81 11.12
CA GLY A 243 40.51 -25.35 12.45
C GLY A 243 40.65 -23.82 12.60
N ARG A 244 40.38 -23.03 11.55
CA ARG A 244 40.38 -21.56 11.63
C ARG A 244 38.99 -21.00 11.89
N THR A 245 38.90 -19.83 12.50
CA THR A 245 37.63 -19.12 12.58
C THR A 245 37.23 -18.55 11.22
N ILE A 246 35.93 -18.27 11.00
CA ILE A 246 35.44 -17.61 9.76
C ILE A 246 36.16 -16.28 9.49
N GLU A 247 36.47 -15.53 10.54
CA GLU A 247 37.20 -14.28 10.45
C GLU A 247 38.67 -14.50 10.08
N ASP A 248 39.36 -15.44 10.74
CA ASP A 248 40.77 -15.79 10.45
C ASP A 248 40.95 -16.45 9.07
N ALA A 249 39.90 -17.12 8.59
CA ALA A 249 39.82 -17.70 7.26
C ALA A 249 39.60 -16.64 6.16
N GLY A 250 39.39 -15.36 6.53
CA GLY A 250 39.11 -14.27 5.60
C GLY A 250 37.74 -14.34 4.93
N LEU A 251 36.92 -15.34 5.27
CA LEU A 251 35.62 -15.59 4.64
C LEU A 251 34.54 -14.60 5.08
N ARG A 252 34.80 -13.83 6.15
CA ARG A 252 33.92 -12.76 6.61
C ARG A 252 33.93 -11.51 5.72
N HIS A 253 35.04 -11.25 5.05
CA HIS A 253 35.29 -10.00 4.32
C HIS A 253 35.19 -10.16 2.81
N LEU A 254 34.54 -11.22 2.33
CA LEU A 254 34.41 -11.48 0.90
C LEU A 254 33.61 -10.36 0.22
N PRO A 255 34.10 -9.80 -0.89
CA PRO A 255 33.43 -8.72 -1.60
C PRO A 255 32.15 -9.23 -2.27
N GLY A 256 31.00 -8.87 -1.68
CA GLY A 256 29.69 -9.18 -2.23
C GLY A 256 29.18 -10.60 -1.94
N LEU A 257 29.89 -11.37 -1.12
CA LEU A 257 29.51 -12.70 -0.65
C LEU A 257 29.53 -12.74 0.88
N TYR A 258 28.64 -13.53 1.47
CA TYR A 258 28.71 -13.84 2.89
C TYR A 258 28.33 -15.30 3.13
N ILE A 259 28.87 -15.89 4.19
CA ILE A 259 28.47 -17.23 4.62
C ILE A 259 27.08 -17.15 5.26
N ALA A 260 26.10 -17.76 4.62
CA ALA A 260 24.74 -17.88 5.11
C ALA A 260 24.61 -18.99 6.15
N GLU A 261 25.26 -20.12 5.88
CA GLU A 261 25.30 -21.28 6.77
C GLU A 261 26.51 -22.18 6.55
N ILE A 262 26.76 -22.99 7.57
CA ILE A 262 27.71 -24.10 7.55
C ILE A 262 26.90 -25.37 7.80
N GLN A 263 26.98 -26.33 6.90
CA GLN A 263 26.37 -27.65 7.07
C GLN A 263 27.45 -28.66 7.46
N ARG A 264 27.14 -29.45 8.50
CA ARG A 264 27.98 -30.51 9.07
C ARG A 264 27.17 -31.77 9.30
N GLU A 265 27.86 -32.87 9.56
CA GLU A 265 27.23 -34.12 9.99
C GLU A 265 26.44 -33.97 11.31
N ASP A 266 26.86 -33.09 12.22
CA ASP A 266 26.20 -32.84 13.52
C ASP A 266 25.06 -31.82 13.46
N GLY A 267 24.82 -31.19 12.31
CA GLY A 267 23.70 -30.28 12.08
C GLY A 267 24.07 -29.03 11.26
N THR A 268 23.11 -28.10 11.14
CA THR A 268 23.28 -26.86 10.38
C THR A 268 23.52 -25.67 11.31
N ILE A 269 24.62 -24.96 11.12
CA ILE A 269 24.92 -23.71 11.83
C ILE A 269 24.38 -22.54 11.01
N ALA A 270 23.19 -22.07 11.41
CA ALA A 270 22.55 -20.90 10.83
C ALA A 270 23.27 -19.62 11.25
N ALA A 271 23.54 -18.73 10.29
CA ALA A 271 24.10 -17.41 10.55
C ALA A 271 25.40 -17.44 11.38
N ALA A 272 26.38 -18.21 10.90
CA ALA A 272 27.63 -18.46 11.59
C ALA A 272 28.33 -17.18 12.08
N LYS A 273 28.80 -17.21 13.33
CA LYS A 273 29.49 -16.09 13.98
C LYS A 273 30.89 -15.93 13.40
N PRO A 274 31.49 -14.73 13.43
CA PRO A 274 32.89 -14.54 13.00
C PRO A 274 33.87 -15.52 13.66
N THR A 275 33.59 -15.85 14.93
CA THR A 275 34.40 -16.71 15.78
C THR A 275 34.11 -18.21 15.59
N GLU A 276 33.21 -18.58 14.69
CA GLU A 276 32.89 -19.98 14.44
C GLU A 276 34.07 -20.67 13.76
N ILE A 277 34.52 -21.81 14.29
CA ILE A 277 35.67 -22.55 13.79
C ILE A 277 35.21 -23.49 12.67
N LEU A 278 35.84 -23.41 11.50
CA LEU A 278 35.60 -24.30 10.36
C LEU A 278 36.19 -25.69 10.62
N ARG A 279 35.49 -26.74 10.22
CA ARG A 279 35.95 -28.14 10.28
C ARG A 279 36.15 -28.69 8.87
N ASP A 280 36.87 -29.80 8.80
CA ASP A 280 36.95 -30.61 7.59
C ASP A 280 35.53 -31.01 7.14
N ASP A 281 35.32 -31.04 5.82
CA ASP A 281 34.04 -31.40 5.19
C ASP A 281 32.87 -30.45 5.49
N ASP A 282 33.12 -29.30 6.13
CA ASP A 282 32.12 -28.24 6.26
C ASP A 282 31.64 -27.79 4.87
N VAL A 283 30.33 -27.88 4.62
CA VAL A 283 29.73 -27.29 3.41
C VAL A 283 29.27 -25.88 3.74
N LEU A 284 29.96 -24.90 3.15
CA LEU A 284 29.66 -23.49 3.30
C LEU A 284 28.71 -23.05 2.19
N ILE A 285 27.56 -22.53 2.59
CA ILE A 285 26.60 -21.95 1.67
C ILE A 285 26.83 -20.45 1.67
N LEU A 286 27.40 -19.94 0.58
CA LEU A 286 27.64 -18.53 0.38
C LEU A 286 26.51 -17.90 -0.42
N VAL A 287 26.07 -16.72 0.01
CA VAL A 287 25.03 -15.96 -0.69
C VAL A 287 25.60 -14.64 -1.18
N GLY A 288 25.39 -14.32 -2.46
CA GLY A 288 25.95 -13.12 -3.09
C GLY A 288 25.79 -13.07 -4.61
N ALA A 289 26.39 -12.06 -5.25
CA ALA A 289 26.32 -11.91 -6.70
C ALA A 289 27.25 -12.91 -7.43
N LEU A 290 26.75 -13.51 -8.51
CA LEU A 290 27.43 -14.49 -9.37
C LEU A 290 28.82 -14.04 -9.87
N ASP A 291 29.02 -12.74 -10.02
CA ASP A 291 30.28 -12.16 -10.50
C ASP A 291 31.46 -12.36 -9.51
N SER A 292 31.18 -12.67 -8.23
CA SER A 292 32.19 -12.88 -7.18
C SER A 292 32.62 -14.35 -7.03
N VAL A 293 32.03 -15.29 -7.76
CA VAL A 293 32.32 -16.74 -7.63
C VAL A 293 33.73 -17.09 -8.12
N VAL A 294 34.25 -16.30 -9.07
CA VAL A 294 35.63 -16.44 -9.57
C VAL A 294 36.66 -16.19 -8.46
N ASP A 295 36.35 -15.34 -7.49
CA ASP A 295 37.24 -15.04 -6.37
C ASP A 295 37.22 -16.13 -5.28
N LEU A 296 36.13 -16.91 -5.16
CA LEU A 296 36.07 -18.07 -4.26
C LEU A 296 37.07 -19.16 -4.69
N ARG A 297 37.22 -19.39 -6.00
CA ARG A 297 38.20 -20.36 -6.54
C ARG A 297 39.66 -19.99 -6.23
N LYS A 298 39.94 -18.73 -5.84
CA LYS A 298 41.30 -18.27 -5.49
C LYS A 298 41.66 -18.55 -4.02
N ILE A 299 40.68 -18.89 -3.19
CA ILE A 299 40.89 -19.17 -1.77
C ILE A 299 41.33 -20.63 -1.64
N ARG A 300 42.58 -20.85 -1.23
CA ARG A 300 43.10 -22.20 -0.99
C ARG A 300 42.33 -22.85 0.16
N GLY A 301 41.93 -24.12 0.00
CA GLY A 301 41.16 -24.88 0.98
C GLY A 301 39.64 -24.84 0.79
N LEU A 302 39.12 -24.15 -0.24
CA LEU A 302 37.72 -24.29 -0.68
C LEU A 302 37.67 -25.06 -1.99
N THR A 303 36.89 -26.14 -2.02
CA THR A 303 36.62 -26.91 -3.23
C THR A 303 35.20 -26.62 -3.71
N THR A 304 35.08 -26.24 -4.99
CA THR A 304 33.80 -26.22 -5.68
C THR A 304 33.54 -27.62 -6.21
N SER A 305 32.40 -28.23 -5.89
CA SER A 305 32.01 -29.53 -6.47
C SER A 305 31.71 -29.37 -7.97
N ASP A 306 32.74 -29.41 -8.81
CA ASP A 306 32.61 -29.40 -10.28
C ASP A 306 32.35 -30.80 -10.87
N ASP A 307 32.24 -31.84 -10.03
CA ASP A 307 32.00 -33.20 -10.49
C ASP A 307 30.77 -33.81 -9.79
N GLN A 308 29.68 -33.92 -10.56
CA GLN A 308 28.44 -34.65 -10.29
C GLN A 308 27.89 -34.58 -8.86
N ALA A 309 26.79 -33.83 -8.68
CA ALA A 309 25.62 -34.20 -7.86
C ALA A 309 25.86 -35.33 -6.82
N ARG A 310 26.78 -35.11 -5.87
CA ARG A 310 27.11 -36.13 -4.89
C ARG A 310 26.03 -36.02 -3.83
N LYS A 311 25.15 -37.02 -3.89
CA LYS A 311 24.04 -37.30 -2.97
C LYS A 311 24.50 -37.24 -1.50
N LEU A 312 24.57 -36.06 -0.92
CA LEU A 312 24.39 -35.86 0.52
C LEU A 312 22.89 -35.72 0.76
N GLN A 313 22.34 -36.60 1.59
CA GLN A 313 20.91 -36.73 1.89
C GLN A 313 20.40 -35.62 2.84
N VAL A 314 20.76 -34.36 2.61
CA VAL A 314 20.17 -33.24 3.34
C VAL A 314 19.84 -32.13 2.34
N PRO A 315 18.55 -31.88 2.05
CA PRO A 315 18.18 -30.87 1.06
C PRO A 315 18.50 -29.46 1.57
N ALA A 316 19.30 -28.71 0.79
CA ALA A 316 19.64 -27.29 0.97
C ALA A 316 18.42 -26.31 0.90
N TRP A 317 17.19 -26.81 1.06
CA TRP A 317 15.95 -26.09 0.77
C TRP A 317 15.28 -25.55 2.04
N GLN A 318 15.97 -25.60 3.20
CA GLN A 318 15.36 -25.26 4.48
C GLN A 318 15.38 -23.77 4.83
N ARG A 319 15.76 -22.88 3.90
CA ARG A 319 15.55 -21.42 4.05
C ARG A 319 14.88 -20.78 2.85
N THR A 320 14.03 -19.82 3.19
CA THR A 320 13.09 -19.17 2.29
C THR A 320 13.64 -17.80 1.92
N LEU A 321 13.94 -17.60 0.63
CA LEU A 321 14.13 -16.26 0.09
C LEU A 321 12.76 -15.59 0.00
N VAL A 322 12.67 -14.38 0.55
CA VAL A 322 11.44 -13.58 0.60
C VAL A 322 11.68 -12.26 -0.11
N GLU A 323 10.75 -11.89 -0.97
CA GLU A 323 10.69 -10.53 -1.53
C GLU A 323 9.82 -9.65 -0.63
N ALA A 324 10.39 -8.56 -0.14
CA ALA A 324 9.74 -7.65 0.80
C ALA A 324 9.93 -6.20 0.34
N VAL A 325 8.83 -5.47 0.14
CA VAL A 325 8.86 -4.04 -0.19
C VAL A 325 8.83 -3.24 1.10
N VAL A 326 9.77 -2.31 1.29
CA VAL A 326 9.82 -1.44 2.45
C VAL A 326 8.59 -0.54 2.49
N SER A 327 7.81 -0.64 3.57
CA SER A 327 6.60 0.16 3.76
C SER A 327 6.93 1.54 4.34
N PRO A 328 6.00 2.52 4.27
CA PRO A 328 6.13 3.82 4.94
C PRO A 328 6.22 3.73 6.47
N ARG A 329 5.97 2.55 7.05
CA ARG A 329 5.93 2.31 8.50
C ARG A 329 7.20 1.71 9.04
N CYS A 330 8.15 1.37 8.17
CA CYS A 330 9.39 0.73 8.60
C CYS A 330 10.14 1.63 9.58
N GLY A 331 10.36 1.13 10.81
CA GLY A 331 11.10 1.86 11.84
C GLY A 331 12.59 2.09 11.51
N LEU A 332 13.08 1.53 10.41
CA LEU A 332 14.43 1.72 9.89
C LEU A 332 14.50 2.68 8.69
N LEU A 333 13.42 3.38 8.33
CA LEU A 333 13.45 4.39 7.28
C LEU A 333 14.52 5.45 7.55
N GLY A 334 15.30 5.78 6.52
CA GLY A 334 16.38 6.76 6.58
C GLY A 334 17.67 6.28 7.27
N LYS A 335 17.65 5.10 7.92
CA LYS A 335 18.83 4.46 8.52
C LYS A 335 19.50 3.53 7.52
N THR A 336 20.81 3.33 7.67
CA THR A 336 21.49 2.27 6.91
C THR A 336 21.12 0.88 7.44
N ILE A 337 21.23 -0.16 6.59
CA ILE A 337 21.02 -1.56 6.99
C ILE A 337 21.90 -1.93 8.21
N ARG A 338 23.12 -1.40 8.27
CA ARG A 338 24.05 -1.58 9.40
C ARG A 338 23.62 -0.82 10.66
N GLU A 339 23.28 0.47 10.54
CA GLU A 339 22.80 1.30 11.66
C GLU A 339 21.53 0.71 12.30
N GLY A 340 20.60 0.26 11.47
CA GLY A 340 19.38 -0.40 11.90
C GLY A 340 19.59 -1.81 12.45
N ARG A 341 20.82 -2.33 12.40
CA ARG A 341 21.21 -3.69 12.78
C ARG A 341 20.26 -4.73 12.21
N PHE A 342 19.94 -4.62 10.91
CA PHE A 342 18.85 -5.36 10.26
C PHE A 342 18.89 -6.87 10.56
N ARG A 343 20.08 -7.48 10.51
CA ARG A 343 20.27 -8.91 10.77
C ARG A 343 19.81 -9.35 12.16
N SER A 344 20.20 -8.62 13.21
CA SER A 344 19.75 -8.92 14.58
C SER A 344 18.34 -8.40 14.85
N HIS A 345 17.97 -7.26 14.25
CA HIS A 345 16.68 -6.63 14.49
C HIS A 345 15.54 -7.46 13.90
N TYR A 346 15.73 -8.03 12.71
CA TYR A 346 14.74 -8.80 11.98
C TYR A 346 15.01 -10.31 11.94
N ASN A 347 16.18 -10.80 12.37
CA ASN A 347 16.59 -12.20 12.20
C ASN A 347 16.53 -12.66 10.72
N ALA A 348 16.85 -11.74 9.81
CA ALA A 348 16.87 -11.95 8.37
C ALA A 348 18.07 -11.20 7.79
N ALA A 349 18.70 -11.76 6.75
CA ALA A 349 19.81 -11.13 6.06
C ALA A 349 19.32 -10.50 4.75
N VAL A 350 19.76 -9.27 4.45
CA VAL A 350 19.48 -8.62 3.17
C VAL A 350 20.47 -9.14 2.14
N VAL A 351 19.97 -9.88 1.16
CA VAL A 351 20.74 -10.46 0.04
C VAL A 351 20.91 -9.44 -1.09
N ALA A 352 19.86 -8.67 -1.35
CA ALA A 352 19.86 -7.65 -2.37
C ALA A 352 18.83 -6.56 -2.04
N VAL A 353 19.12 -5.35 -2.54
CA VAL A 353 18.19 -4.22 -2.52
C VAL A 353 18.02 -3.72 -3.94
N ALA A 354 16.77 -3.52 -4.36
CA ALA A 354 16.43 -2.79 -5.56
C ALA A 354 15.60 -1.55 -5.22
N ARG A 355 15.83 -0.48 -5.98
CA ARG A 355 15.05 0.75 -5.93
C ARG A 355 14.50 1.03 -7.32
N GLY A 356 13.20 0.86 -7.48
CA GLY A 356 12.56 0.88 -8.81
C GLY A 356 13.18 -0.19 -9.71
N ASP A 357 13.75 0.23 -10.84
CA ASP A 357 14.35 -0.67 -11.84
C ASP A 357 15.85 -0.92 -11.66
N LYS A 358 16.48 -0.39 -10.61
CA LYS A 358 17.92 -0.51 -10.40
C LYS A 358 18.22 -1.33 -9.14
N ARG A 359 19.06 -2.35 -9.30
CA ARG A 359 19.70 -3.02 -8.17
C ARG A 359 20.75 -2.07 -7.58
N LEU A 360 20.71 -1.85 -6.28
CA LEU A 360 21.71 -1.05 -5.59
C LEU A 360 22.99 -1.88 -5.45
N THR A 361 24.07 -1.41 -6.07
CA THR A 361 25.38 -2.05 -6.08
C THR A 361 26.30 -1.45 -5.01
N GLY A 362 27.14 -2.27 -4.38
CA GLY A 362 28.10 -1.84 -3.36
C GLY A 362 27.93 -2.57 -2.03
N LYS A 363 28.47 -2.01 -0.94
CA LYS A 363 28.33 -2.56 0.40
C LYS A 363 26.89 -2.42 0.87
N LEU A 364 26.11 -3.51 0.78
CA LEU A 364 24.69 -3.55 1.18
C LEU A 364 24.45 -2.99 2.59
N GLY A 365 25.39 -3.19 3.52
CA GLY A 365 25.28 -2.64 4.88
C GLY A 365 25.18 -1.11 4.97
N ASP A 366 25.71 -0.38 3.97
CA ASP A 366 25.74 1.09 3.96
C ASP A 366 24.55 1.69 3.20
N VAL A 367 23.68 0.85 2.61
CA VAL A 367 22.47 1.29 1.91
C VAL A 367 21.47 1.85 2.93
N ARG A 368 21.02 3.09 2.71
CA ARG A 368 19.93 3.73 3.45
C ARG A 368 18.58 3.26 2.90
N LEU A 369 17.75 2.72 3.77
CA LEU A 369 16.43 2.20 3.40
C LEU A 369 15.46 3.35 3.12
N GLU A 370 14.82 3.28 1.95
CA GLU A 370 13.74 4.18 1.54
C GLU A 370 12.45 3.41 1.32
N THR A 371 11.33 4.13 1.47
CA THR A 371 10.00 3.59 1.18
C THR A 371 9.89 3.14 -0.28
N GLY A 372 9.42 1.91 -0.49
CA GLY A 372 9.29 1.31 -1.83
C GLY A 372 10.51 0.53 -2.30
N ASP A 373 11.61 0.50 -1.53
CA ASP A 373 12.74 -0.40 -1.81
C ASP A 373 12.30 -1.86 -1.76
N VAL A 374 12.74 -2.66 -2.73
CA VAL A 374 12.52 -4.11 -2.77
C VAL A 374 13.73 -4.80 -2.15
N LEU A 375 13.50 -5.52 -1.06
CA LEU A 375 14.51 -6.30 -0.37
C LEU A 375 14.33 -7.77 -0.70
N LEU A 376 15.41 -8.43 -1.11
CA LEU A 376 15.51 -9.87 -1.08
C LEU A 376 16.09 -10.28 0.26
N LEU A 377 15.28 -10.96 1.06
CA LEU A 377 15.63 -11.36 2.41
C LEU A 377 15.85 -12.87 2.44
N GLU A 378 17.00 -13.28 2.96
CA GLU A 378 17.19 -14.63 3.46
C GLU A 378 16.68 -14.67 4.90
N ALA A 379 15.64 -15.46 5.15
CA ALA A 379 15.03 -15.51 6.45
C ALA A 379 14.71 -16.94 6.90
N SER A 380 14.77 -17.16 8.22
CA SER A 380 14.34 -18.43 8.80
C SER A 380 12.82 -18.61 8.63
N PRO A 381 12.28 -19.84 8.59
CA PRO A 381 10.81 -20.06 8.55
C PRO A 381 10.05 -19.36 9.69
N SER A 382 10.72 -19.14 10.83
CA SER A 382 10.22 -18.37 11.97
C SER A 382 10.16 -16.86 11.75
N PHE A 383 10.89 -16.28 10.80
CA PHE A 383 10.72 -14.89 10.36
C PHE A 383 9.32 -14.65 9.79
N LEU A 384 8.84 -15.58 8.96
CA LEU A 384 7.52 -15.51 8.34
C LEU A 384 6.38 -15.67 9.37
N HIS A 385 6.54 -16.57 10.34
CA HIS A 385 5.52 -16.85 11.36
C HIS A 385 5.49 -15.82 12.48
N ARG A 386 6.65 -15.30 12.89
CA ARG A 386 6.78 -14.39 14.03
C ARG A 386 6.64 -12.92 13.61
N ARG A 387 6.71 -12.60 12.29
CA ARG A 387 6.71 -11.21 11.79
C ARG A 387 5.98 -10.93 10.48
N GLY A 388 5.15 -11.86 9.99
CA GLY A 388 3.94 -11.43 9.27
C GLY A 388 3.08 -10.42 10.06
N GLU A 389 3.41 -10.21 11.34
CA GLU A 389 2.85 -9.26 12.30
C GLU A 389 3.47 -7.83 12.25
N SER A 390 4.68 -7.63 11.70
CA SER A 390 5.31 -6.29 11.64
C SER A 390 5.01 -5.59 10.31
N ARG A 391 4.46 -4.38 10.38
CA ARG A 391 4.00 -3.59 9.21
C ARG A 391 5.12 -2.92 8.41
N ASP A 392 6.37 -3.24 8.72
CA ASP A 392 7.55 -2.61 8.14
C ASP A 392 7.75 -2.96 6.66
N PHE A 393 7.18 -4.08 6.21
CA PHE A 393 7.30 -4.54 4.83
C PHE A 393 5.97 -5.02 4.26
N PHE A 394 5.73 -4.75 2.98
CA PHE A 394 4.73 -5.45 2.18
C PHE A 394 5.39 -6.69 1.59
N LEU A 395 4.97 -7.88 2.04
CA LEU A 395 5.58 -9.14 1.65
C LEU A 395 4.98 -9.60 0.31
N VAL A 396 5.79 -9.65 -0.74
CA VAL A 396 5.35 -9.79 -2.13
C VAL A 396 5.38 -11.25 -2.57
N SER A 397 6.40 -11.99 -2.13
CA SER A 397 6.57 -13.40 -2.45
C SER A 397 6.72 -14.22 -1.17
N LYS A 398 5.90 -15.26 -1.03
CA LYS A 398 6.08 -16.32 -0.04
C LYS A 398 6.54 -17.58 -0.77
N VAL A 399 7.61 -18.21 -0.28
CA VAL A 399 7.65 -19.68 -0.30
C VAL A 399 6.45 -20.15 0.50
N GLN A 400 5.70 -21.08 -0.09
CA GLN A 400 4.30 -21.46 0.19
C GLN A 400 3.94 -21.93 1.62
N GLN A 401 4.67 -21.59 2.67
CA GLN A 401 4.42 -22.12 4.02
C GLN A 401 4.45 -21.00 5.07
N GLY A 402 3.27 -20.57 5.52
CA GLY A 402 3.20 -19.75 6.74
C GLY A 402 1.92 -18.97 7.01
N VAL A 403 0.91 -19.03 6.14
CA VAL A 403 -0.46 -18.67 6.55
C VAL A 403 -1.23 -19.97 6.55
N ILE A 404 -1.76 -20.36 7.71
CA ILE A 404 -2.77 -21.43 7.76
C ILE A 404 -3.98 -20.89 7.03
N ARG A 405 -4.04 -21.11 5.72
CA ARG A 405 -5.21 -20.81 4.92
C ARG A 405 -6.28 -21.81 5.30
N ARG A 406 -7.50 -21.31 5.44
CA ARG A 406 -8.69 -22.14 5.71
C ARG A 406 -9.56 -22.16 4.44
N PRO A 407 -9.09 -22.78 3.33
CA PRO A 407 -9.80 -22.75 2.06
C PRO A 407 -11.21 -23.35 2.16
N GLU A 408 -11.42 -24.31 3.08
CA GLU A 408 -12.74 -24.87 3.39
C GLU A 408 -13.73 -23.82 3.92
N ARG A 409 -13.24 -22.68 4.42
CA ARG A 409 -14.05 -21.56 4.90
C ARG A 409 -14.22 -20.42 3.90
N ALA A 410 -13.58 -20.49 2.73
CA ALA A 410 -13.62 -19.44 1.71
C ALA A 410 -15.05 -19.11 1.26
N TRP A 411 -15.90 -20.12 1.08
CA TRP A 411 -17.30 -19.90 0.68
C TRP A 411 -18.11 -19.18 1.76
N TYR A 412 -17.88 -19.48 3.04
CA TYR A 412 -18.53 -18.75 4.14
C TYR A 412 -18.08 -17.28 4.16
N ALA A 413 -16.80 -17.00 3.98
CA ALA A 413 -16.28 -15.64 3.90
C ALA A 413 -16.92 -14.85 2.75
N ILE A 414 -16.99 -15.45 1.55
CA ILE A 414 -17.64 -14.83 0.39
C ILE A 414 -19.12 -14.59 0.66
N ALA A 415 -19.84 -15.58 1.22
CA ALA A 415 -21.26 -15.44 1.54
C ALA A 415 -21.53 -14.31 2.55
N VAL A 416 -20.69 -14.16 3.58
CA VAL A 416 -20.78 -13.07 4.55
C VAL A 416 -20.56 -11.71 3.88
N VAL A 417 -19.55 -11.58 3.03
CA VAL A 417 -19.29 -10.34 2.28
C VAL A 417 -20.47 -9.99 1.37
N VAL A 418 -20.99 -10.95 0.61
CA VAL A 418 -22.15 -10.74 -0.26
C VAL A 418 -23.38 -10.32 0.55
N ALA A 419 -23.66 -10.99 1.66
CA ALA A 419 -24.75 -10.64 2.56
C ALA A 419 -24.59 -9.23 3.15
N MET A 420 -23.37 -8.86 3.57
CA MET A 420 -23.04 -7.53 4.07
C MET A 420 -23.30 -6.45 3.02
N VAL A 421 -22.85 -6.67 1.78
CA VAL A 421 -23.03 -5.72 0.67
C VAL A 421 -24.51 -5.54 0.34
N LEU A 422 -25.27 -6.64 0.23
CA LEU A 422 -26.70 -6.58 -0.04
C LEU A 422 -27.46 -5.85 1.07
N PHE A 423 -27.15 -6.15 2.34
CA PHE A 423 -27.75 -5.48 3.48
C PHE A 423 -27.42 -3.99 3.50
N ALA A 424 -26.16 -3.60 3.30
CA ALA A 424 -25.72 -2.21 3.25
C ALA A 424 -26.37 -1.45 2.08
N ALA A 425 -26.48 -2.08 0.90
CA ALA A 425 -27.11 -1.47 -0.27
C ALA A 425 -28.62 -1.25 -0.10
N ILE A 426 -29.33 -2.16 0.58
CA ILE A 426 -30.78 -2.04 0.80
C ILE A 426 -31.08 -1.07 1.94
N THR A 427 -30.38 -1.21 3.07
CA THR A 427 -30.70 -0.47 4.31
C THR A 427 -29.97 0.86 4.44
N GLN A 428 -28.92 1.10 3.64
CA GLN A 428 -28.00 2.22 3.78
C GLN A 428 -27.23 2.25 5.12
N GLN A 429 -27.31 1.17 5.92
CA GLN A 429 -26.65 1.08 7.23
C GLN A 429 -25.31 0.35 7.16
N ILE A 430 -24.30 1.02 6.61
CA ILE A 430 -22.97 0.43 6.38
C ILE A 430 -22.30 0.00 7.69
N LEU A 431 -22.40 0.83 8.74
CA LEU A 431 -21.84 0.50 10.07
C LEU A 431 -22.44 -0.80 10.60
N THR A 432 -23.77 -0.90 10.67
CA THR A 432 -24.47 -2.10 11.15
C THR A 432 -24.10 -3.33 10.32
N ALA A 433 -24.07 -3.20 8.99
CA ALA A 433 -23.67 -4.29 8.09
C ALA A 433 -22.25 -4.79 8.42
N SER A 434 -21.30 -3.86 8.56
CA SER A 434 -19.90 -4.17 8.83
C SER A 434 -19.68 -4.77 10.22
N MET A 435 -20.46 -4.35 11.23
CA MET A 435 -20.42 -4.92 12.58
C MET A 435 -20.86 -6.38 12.57
N VAL A 436 -22.02 -6.67 11.97
CA VAL A 436 -22.55 -8.04 11.87
C VAL A 436 -21.60 -8.92 11.06
N ALA A 437 -21.08 -8.41 9.95
CA ALA A 437 -20.14 -9.14 9.11
C ALA A 437 -18.82 -9.45 9.84
N ALA A 438 -18.22 -8.48 10.54
CA ALA A 438 -16.99 -8.69 11.29
C ALA A 438 -17.16 -9.77 12.38
N ILE A 439 -18.29 -9.75 13.10
CA ILE A 439 -18.62 -10.78 14.09
C ILE A 439 -18.84 -12.14 13.41
N ALA A 440 -19.58 -12.19 12.30
CA ALA A 440 -19.83 -13.42 11.55
C ALA A 440 -18.53 -14.05 11.02
N MET A 441 -17.58 -13.26 10.54
CA MET A 441 -16.28 -13.74 10.06
C MET A 441 -15.49 -14.46 11.17
N ILE A 442 -15.57 -13.95 12.40
CA ILE A 442 -14.92 -14.55 13.57
C ILE A 442 -15.71 -15.79 14.03
N ALA A 443 -17.04 -15.69 14.12
CA ALA A 443 -17.92 -16.77 14.58
C ALA A 443 -17.84 -18.01 13.66
N LEU A 444 -17.79 -17.80 12.35
CA LEU A 444 -17.62 -18.84 11.33
C LEU A 444 -16.16 -19.31 11.19
N ARG A 445 -15.25 -18.78 12.01
CA ARG A 445 -13.80 -19.09 12.04
C ARG A 445 -13.08 -18.81 10.72
N CYS A 446 -13.56 -17.85 9.93
CA CYS A 446 -12.86 -17.37 8.74
C CYS A 446 -11.53 -16.70 9.14
N CYS A 447 -11.55 -15.93 10.24
CA CYS A 447 -10.35 -15.43 10.92
C CYS A 447 -10.48 -15.58 12.45
N THR A 448 -9.34 -15.56 13.15
CA THR A 448 -9.29 -15.47 14.62
C THR A 448 -9.47 -14.02 15.08
N THR A 449 -9.84 -13.82 16.34
CA THR A 449 -9.89 -12.48 16.95
C THR A 449 -8.55 -11.75 16.90
N SER A 450 -7.45 -12.48 17.09
CA SER A 450 -6.09 -11.94 16.98
C SER A 450 -5.76 -11.52 15.55
N GLU A 451 -6.08 -12.35 14.55
CA GLU A 451 -5.92 -12.03 13.12
C GLU A 451 -6.73 -10.78 12.74
N ALA A 452 -8.00 -10.72 13.15
CA ALA A 452 -8.87 -9.57 12.91
C ALA A 452 -8.31 -8.28 13.53
N ARG A 453 -7.92 -8.29 14.80
CA ARG A 453 -7.34 -7.10 15.47
C ARG A 453 -6.04 -6.63 14.82
N ARG A 454 -5.20 -7.56 14.37
CA ARG A 454 -3.91 -7.24 13.73
C ARG A 454 -4.08 -6.63 12.34
N SER A 455 -5.17 -6.99 11.64
CA SER A 455 -5.49 -6.43 10.32
C SER A 455 -5.86 -4.95 10.33
N ILE A 456 -6.28 -4.40 11.48
CA ILE A 456 -6.79 -3.03 11.59
C ILE A 456 -5.67 -2.01 11.41
N ASP A 457 -5.73 -1.21 10.35
CA ASP A 457 -4.72 -0.19 10.09
C ASP A 457 -4.86 1.05 11.01
N TRP A 458 -4.26 0.96 12.20
CA TRP A 458 -4.20 2.07 13.16
C TRP A 458 -3.68 3.39 12.60
N SER A 459 -2.70 3.41 11.69
CA SER A 459 -2.22 4.67 11.12
C SER A 459 -3.30 5.33 10.27
N VAL A 460 -4.06 4.56 9.49
CA VAL A 460 -5.20 5.08 8.72
C VAL A 460 -6.28 5.62 9.66
N LEU A 461 -6.62 4.89 10.73
CA LEU A 461 -7.62 5.35 11.70
C LEU A 461 -7.18 6.62 12.42
N ILE A 462 -5.90 6.72 12.81
CA ILE A 462 -5.33 7.91 13.45
C ILE A 462 -5.34 9.10 12.51
N VAL A 463 -4.97 8.92 11.24
CA VAL A 463 -5.03 9.98 10.23
C VAL A 463 -6.47 10.44 10.02
N ILE A 464 -7.45 9.54 9.94
CA ILE A 464 -8.87 9.90 9.84
C ILE A 464 -9.32 10.71 11.06
N GLY A 465 -9.05 10.22 12.27
CA GLY A 465 -9.43 10.89 13.51
C GLY A 465 -8.80 12.28 13.65
N ALA A 466 -7.51 12.39 13.35
CA ALA A 466 -6.79 13.66 13.38
C ALA A 466 -7.31 14.64 12.31
N ALA A 467 -7.58 14.15 11.11
CA ALA A 467 -8.08 14.95 10.01
C ALA A 467 -9.47 15.53 10.30
N ILE A 468 -10.37 14.80 11.00
CA ILE A 468 -11.67 15.33 11.45
C ILE A 468 -11.47 16.58 12.33
N GLY A 469 -10.53 16.53 13.28
CA GLY A 469 -10.21 17.69 14.13
C GLY A 469 -9.63 18.87 13.34
N ILE A 470 -8.76 18.61 12.38
CA ILE A 470 -8.19 19.63 11.49
C ILE A 470 -9.27 20.24 10.59
N GLY A 471 -10.18 19.43 10.03
CA GLY A 471 -11.30 19.89 9.22
C GLY A 471 -12.23 20.82 9.98
N ALA A 472 -12.56 20.49 11.24
CA ALA A 472 -13.35 21.37 12.11
C ALA A 472 -12.62 22.70 12.38
N ALA A 473 -11.29 22.67 12.55
CA ALA A 473 -10.49 23.89 12.68
C ALA A 473 -10.55 24.76 11.40
N MET A 474 -10.52 24.13 10.22
CA MET A 474 -10.57 24.82 8.93
C MET A 474 -11.89 25.58 8.74
N GLU A 475 -13.00 24.97 9.15
CA GLU A 475 -14.33 25.58 9.13
C GLU A 475 -14.44 26.73 10.14
N ARG A 476 -14.21 26.46 11.44
CA ARG A 476 -14.43 27.44 12.52
C ARG A 476 -13.48 28.63 12.50
N SER A 477 -12.25 28.43 12.03
CA SER A 477 -11.29 29.52 11.91
C SER A 477 -11.63 30.47 10.76
N GLY A 478 -12.46 30.05 9.80
CA GLY A 478 -12.77 30.78 8.56
C GLY A 478 -11.73 30.58 7.47
N ALA A 479 -10.78 29.67 7.66
CA ALA A 479 -9.73 29.41 6.68
C ALA A 479 -10.25 28.69 5.43
N ALA A 480 -11.19 27.74 5.58
CA ALA A 480 -11.82 27.08 4.43
C ALA A 480 -12.57 28.09 3.54
N ALA A 481 -13.30 29.03 4.14
CA ALA A 481 -13.96 30.11 3.43
C ALA A 481 -12.96 30.99 2.65
N GLY A 482 -11.85 31.37 3.30
CA GLY A 482 -10.80 32.14 2.65
C GLY A 482 -10.16 31.48 1.42
N ILE A 483 -9.92 30.16 1.49
CA ILE A 483 -9.43 29.40 0.34
C ILE A 483 -10.51 29.31 -0.75
N ALA A 484 -11.76 29.05 -0.36
CA ALA A 484 -12.88 28.99 -1.29
C ALA A 484 -13.08 30.31 -2.05
N ASP A 485 -13.01 31.46 -1.37
CA ASP A 485 -13.10 32.79 -2.00
C ASP A 485 -12.00 33.00 -3.06
N GLY A 486 -10.78 32.55 -2.75
CA GLY A 486 -9.67 32.53 -3.72
C GLY A 486 -10.01 31.69 -4.96
N MET A 487 -10.56 30.50 -4.76
CA MET A 487 -10.97 29.62 -5.87
C MET A 487 -12.13 30.21 -6.68
N LEU A 488 -13.11 30.82 -6.02
CA LEU A 488 -14.26 31.47 -6.64
C LEU A 488 -13.85 32.66 -7.51
N SER A 489 -12.94 33.49 -7.01
CA SER A 489 -12.40 34.63 -7.76
C SER A 489 -11.64 34.18 -9.01
N MET A 490 -10.80 33.14 -8.90
CA MET A 490 -10.11 32.54 -10.07
C MET A 490 -11.08 31.92 -11.08
N ALA A 491 -12.19 31.37 -10.60
CA ALA A 491 -13.23 30.75 -11.42
C ALA A 491 -14.27 31.73 -11.97
N ASN A 492 -14.12 33.05 -11.71
CA ASN A 492 -15.10 34.08 -12.06
C ASN A 492 -16.54 33.74 -11.60
N ASN A 493 -16.69 33.11 -10.43
CA ASN A 493 -17.97 32.64 -9.90
C ASN A 493 -18.76 31.71 -10.83
N ASN A 494 -18.11 31.06 -11.79
CA ASN A 494 -18.75 30.09 -12.66
C ASN A 494 -18.78 28.71 -11.99
N ARG A 495 -19.99 28.19 -11.77
CA ARG A 495 -20.25 26.88 -11.11
C ARG A 495 -19.41 25.73 -11.67
N LEU A 496 -19.27 25.65 -13.00
CA LEU A 496 -18.51 24.57 -13.64
C LEU A 496 -17.00 24.77 -13.48
N LEU A 497 -16.51 26.01 -13.57
CA LEU A 497 -15.08 26.31 -13.34
C LEU A 497 -14.69 26.10 -11.88
N THR A 498 -15.58 26.45 -10.93
CA THR A 498 -15.37 26.18 -9.52
C THR A 498 -15.35 24.67 -9.24
N LEU A 499 -16.27 23.90 -9.86
CA LEU A 499 -16.26 22.44 -9.76
C LEU A 499 -14.93 21.85 -10.27
N ALA A 500 -14.46 22.32 -11.42
CA ALA A 500 -13.19 21.91 -11.99
C ALA A 500 -12.01 22.28 -11.08
N ALA A 501 -12.01 23.49 -10.50
CA ALA A 501 -10.99 23.94 -9.58
C ALA A 501 -10.95 23.09 -8.30
N VAL A 502 -12.10 22.78 -7.71
CA VAL A 502 -12.23 21.91 -6.53
C VAL A 502 -11.76 20.50 -6.84
N TYR A 503 -12.15 19.94 -8.00
CA TYR A 503 -11.69 18.62 -8.43
C TYR A 503 -10.16 18.59 -8.59
N LEU A 504 -9.60 19.53 -9.36
CA LEU A 504 -8.17 19.55 -9.67
C LEU A 504 -7.32 19.81 -8.42
N ALA A 505 -7.75 20.71 -7.54
CA ALA A 505 -7.11 20.93 -6.25
C ALA A 505 -7.13 19.66 -5.40
N THR A 506 -8.27 18.98 -5.32
CA THR A 506 -8.38 17.70 -4.59
C THR A 506 -7.49 16.62 -5.18
N MET A 507 -7.45 16.50 -6.52
CA MET A 507 -6.59 15.55 -7.22
C MET A 507 -5.11 15.84 -6.95
N LEU A 508 -4.69 17.11 -6.97
CA LEU A 508 -3.31 17.48 -6.65
C LEU A 508 -2.97 17.19 -5.18
N CYS A 509 -3.88 17.48 -4.25
CA CYS A 509 -3.71 17.14 -2.84
C CYS A 509 -3.55 15.63 -2.66
N THR A 510 -4.38 14.80 -3.28
CA THR A 510 -4.31 13.33 -3.11
C THR A 510 -3.02 12.72 -3.65
N GLU A 511 -2.36 13.37 -4.62
CA GLU A 511 -1.08 12.90 -5.15
C GLU A 511 0.11 13.25 -4.23
N LEU A 512 -0.03 14.25 -3.38
CA LEU A 512 1.02 14.70 -2.47
C LEU A 512 0.92 14.04 -1.09
N ILE A 513 -0.30 13.70 -0.66
CA ILE A 513 -0.60 13.17 0.66
C ILE A 513 -1.44 11.89 0.57
N THR A 514 -2.16 11.52 1.63
CA THR A 514 -3.07 10.35 1.60
C THR A 514 -4.47 10.78 1.17
N ASN A 515 -5.17 9.90 0.43
CA ASN A 515 -6.54 10.14 -0.04
C ASN A 515 -7.49 10.66 1.05
N ASN A 516 -7.45 10.05 2.23
CA ASN A 516 -8.34 10.41 3.35
C ASN A 516 -8.05 11.83 3.87
N ALA A 517 -6.78 12.20 3.98
CA ALA A 517 -6.40 13.54 4.42
C ALA A 517 -6.73 14.59 3.34
N ALA A 518 -6.59 14.27 2.05
CA ALA A 518 -6.98 15.16 0.96
C ALA A 518 -8.49 15.43 0.95
N ALA A 519 -9.31 14.37 1.07
CA ALA A 519 -10.76 14.51 1.16
C ALA A 519 -11.19 15.38 2.36
N MET A 520 -10.59 15.17 3.53
CA MET A 520 -10.89 15.93 4.74
C MET A 520 -10.56 17.41 4.63
N LEU A 521 -9.45 17.75 4.00
CA LEU A 521 -9.03 19.13 3.78
C LEU A 521 -9.93 19.82 2.77
N MET A 522 -10.27 19.12 1.68
CA MET A 522 -11.03 19.69 0.56
C MET A 522 -12.54 19.74 0.80
N PHE A 523 -13.10 18.87 1.64
CA PHE A 523 -14.53 18.85 1.95
C PHE A 523 -15.06 20.20 2.48
N PRO A 524 -14.49 20.82 3.55
CA PRO A 524 -14.99 22.11 4.02
C PRO A 524 -14.76 23.23 3.00
N ILE A 525 -13.71 23.16 2.19
CA ILE A 525 -13.46 24.13 1.10
C ILE A 525 -14.55 24.01 0.03
N ALA A 526 -14.90 22.79 -0.37
CA ALA A 526 -15.96 22.48 -1.32
C ALA A 526 -17.34 22.97 -0.83
N MET A 527 -17.65 22.76 0.45
CA MET A 527 -18.87 23.27 1.09
C MET A 527 -18.93 24.80 1.04
N ASN A 528 -17.84 25.49 1.41
CA ASN A 528 -17.79 26.95 1.37
C ASN A 528 -17.86 27.49 -0.06
N ALA A 529 -17.22 26.82 -1.03
CA ALA A 529 -17.29 27.21 -2.43
C ALA A 529 -18.72 27.10 -3.00
N ALA A 530 -19.45 26.04 -2.63
CA ALA A 530 -20.86 25.90 -2.99
C ALA A 530 -21.74 26.97 -2.33
N GLY A 531 -21.52 27.23 -1.04
CA GLY A 531 -22.22 28.29 -0.30
C GLY A 531 -21.99 29.68 -0.90
N GLY A 532 -20.76 30.00 -1.29
CA GLY A 532 -20.42 31.27 -1.97
C GLY A 532 -21.08 31.44 -3.34
N LEU A 533 -21.42 30.33 -4.01
CA LEU A 533 -22.19 30.33 -5.27
C LEU A 533 -23.71 30.27 -5.06
N GLY A 534 -24.18 30.07 -3.82
CA GLY A 534 -25.58 29.82 -3.51
C GLY A 534 -26.15 28.58 -4.21
N CYS A 535 -25.34 27.53 -4.41
CA CYS A 535 -25.76 26.28 -5.04
C CYS A 535 -25.77 25.11 -4.05
N ASP A 536 -26.49 24.06 -4.40
CA ASP A 536 -26.40 22.78 -3.69
C ASP A 536 -24.93 22.29 -3.64
N PRO A 537 -24.44 21.83 -2.47
CA PRO A 537 -23.04 21.43 -2.32
C PRO A 537 -22.75 20.00 -2.83
N THR A 538 -23.77 19.18 -3.09
CA THR A 538 -23.62 17.77 -3.49
C THR A 538 -22.71 17.59 -4.71
N PRO A 539 -22.79 18.39 -5.79
CA PRO A 539 -21.85 18.31 -6.91
C PRO A 539 -20.38 18.46 -6.49
N MET A 540 -20.09 19.40 -5.59
CA MET A 540 -18.73 19.65 -5.09
C MET A 540 -18.27 18.52 -4.17
N ILE A 541 -19.16 18.00 -3.32
CA ILE A 541 -18.88 16.87 -2.43
C ILE A 541 -18.54 15.61 -3.23
N ILE A 542 -19.34 15.28 -4.26
CA ILE A 542 -19.06 14.15 -5.16
C ILE A 542 -17.74 14.36 -5.90
N ALA A 543 -17.45 15.59 -6.36
CA ALA A 543 -16.17 15.89 -6.99
C ALA A 543 -14.98 15.65 -6.04
N VAL A 544 -15.07 16.07 -4.78
CA VAL A 544 -14.05 15.77 -3.75
C VAL A 544 -13.92 14.27 -3.53
N MET A 545 -15.04 13.55 -3.40
CA MET A 545 -15.05 12.10 -3.19
C MET A 545 -14.30 11.33 -4.30
N ILE A 546 -14.62 11.64 -5.56
CA ILE A 546 -14.00 10.99 -6.72
C ILE A 546 -12.53 11.44 -6.87
N ALA A 547 -12.26 12.74 -6.81
CA ALA A 547 -10.92 13.28 -7.01
C ALA A 547 -9.93 12.83 -5.93
N ALA A 548 -10.38 12.72 -4.67
CA ALA A 548 -9.53 12.24 -3.57
C ALA A 548 -9.15 10.76 -3.73
N SER A 549 -9.96 9.98 -4.45
CA SER A 549 -9.67 8.58 -4.75
C SER A 549 -8.85 8.38 -6.04
N ALA A 550 -8.83 9.38 -6.94
CA ALA A 550 -8.17 9.33 -8.24
C ALA A 550 -6.63 9.53 -8.20
N SER A 551 -5.92 8.80 -7.33
CA SER A 551 -4.46 8.85 -7.23
C SER A 551 -3.78 7.94 -8.26
N PHE A 552 -3.37 8.52 -9.39
CA PHE A 552 -2.72 7.82 -10.51
C PHE A 552 -1.35 8.40 -10.88
N LEU A 553 -1.05 9.66 -10.57
CA LEU A 553 0.13 10.38 -11.05
C LEU A 553 1.40 10.01 -10.29
N THR A 554 1.28 9.55 -9.05
CA THR A 554 2.42 9.22 -8.20
C THR A 554 2.30 7.83 -7.56
N PRO A 555 3.43 7.19 -7.25
CA PRO A 555 3.44 5.95 -6.49
C PRO A 555 3.17 6.15 -4.99
N PHE A 556 3.06 7.40 -4.53
CA PHE A 556 3.13 7.73 -3.10
C PHE A 556 1.80 8.17 -2.53
N GLY A 557 0.89 8.73 -3.35
CA GLY A 557 -0.45 9.12 -2.91
C GLY A 557 -1.29 7.95 -2.39
N TYR A 558 -1.02 6.72 -2.86
CA TYR A 558 -1.80 5.56 -2.50
C TYR A 558 -0.98 4.29 -2.21
N GLN A 559 -1.42 3.52 -1.20
CA GLN A 559 -0.69 2.33 -0.72
C GLN A 559 -0.52 1.25 -1.79
N THR A 560 -1.56 0.96 -2.60
CA THR A 560 -1.45 -0.07 -3.64
C THR A 560 -0.47 0.33 -4.73
N ASN A 561 -0.44 1.61 -5.08
CA ASN A 561 0.51 2.17 -6.04
C ASN A 561 1.95 1.97 -5.54
N MET A 562 2.19 2.14 -4.24
CA MET A 562 3.50 1.93 -3.65
C MET A 562 3.94 0.45 -3.65
N MET A 563 3.01 -0.47 -3.43
CA MET A 563 3.32 -1.91 -3.51
C MET A 563 3.77 -2.30 -4.92
N VAL A 564 3.02 -1.88 -5.94
CA VAL A 564 3.33 -2.23 -7.33
C VAL A 564 4.54 -1.46 -7.86
N TYR A 565 4.84 -0.27 -7.33
CA TYR A 565 6.01 0.53 -7.68
C TYR A 565 7.31 -0.27 -7.55
N GLY A 566 7.52 -0.91 -6.39
CA GLY A 566 8.69 -1.73 -6.11
C GLY A 566 8.73 -2.97 -6.99
N VAL A 567 7.71 -3.81 -6.89
CA VAL A 567 7.65 -5.14 -7.55
C VAL A 567 7.70 -5.05 -9.08
N GLY A 568 7.04 -4.05 -9.64
CA GLY A 568 7.01 -3.84 -11.09
C GLY A 568 8.22 -3.10 -11.64
N GLY A 569 9.15 -2.64 -10.80
CA GLY A 569 10.33 -1.90 -11.23
C GLY A 569 9.97 -0.58 -11.94
N TYR A 570 8.97 0.14 -11.45
CA TYR A 570 8.53 1.39 -12.06
C TYR A 570 9.40 2.57 -11.62
N ARG A 571 9.38 3.63 -12.42
CA ARG A 571 9.89 4.95 -12.09
C ARG A 571 8.70 5.91 -11.92
N VAL A 572 8.91 7.02 -11.21
CA VAL A 572 7.88 8.08 -11.07
C VAL A 572 7.41 8.59 -12.43
N SER A 573 8.31 8.65 -13.42
CA SER A 573 7.96 9.03 -14.80
C SER A 573 6.95 8.08 -15.46
N ASP A 574 6.93 6.81 -15.07
CA ASP A 574 6.01 5.81 -15.64
C ASP A 574 4.58 6.06 -15.13
N TYR A 575 4.44 6.46 -13.85
CA TYR A 575 3.16 6.89 -13.28
C TYR A 575 2.64 8.16 -13.93
N LEU A 576 3.50 9.16 -14.16
CA LEU A 576 3.08 10.37 -14.87
C LEU A 576 2.62 10.06 -16.30
N LYS A 577 3.38 9.25 -17.05
CA LYS A 577 3.06 8.91 -18.45
C LYS A 577 1.78 8.09 -18.58
N PHE A 578 1.56 7.11 -17.71
CA PHE A 578 0.43 6.21 -17.78
C PHE A 578 -0.79 6.69 -16.99
N GLY A 579 -0.55 7.33 -15.85
CA GLY A 579 -1.56 7.86 -14.94
C GLY A 579 -2.16 9.19 -15.38
N LEU A 580 -1.39 10.13 -15.95
CA LEU A 580 -1.94 11.44 -16.34
C LEU A 580 -3.09 11.35 -17.35
N PRO A 581 -3.00 10.56 -18.44
CA PRO A 581 -4.14 10.38 -19.33
C PRO A 581 -5.35 9.78 -18.61
N LEU A 582 -5.13 8.84 -17.68
CA LEU A 582 -6.20 8.24 -16.90
C LEU A 582 -6.85 9.24 -15.93
N SER A 583 -6.07 10.05 -15.21
CA SER A 583 -6.57 11.14 -14.36
C SER A 583 -7.41 12.13 -15.17
N MET A 584 -6.98 12.47 -16.39
CA MET A 584 -7.75 13.34 -17.28
C MET A 584 -9.03 12.69 -17.80
N ILE A 585 -9.04 11.38 -18.04
CA ILE A 585 -10.25 10.62 -18.36
C ILE A 585 -11.25 10.71 -17.19
N VAL A 586 -10.81 10.41 -15.96
CA VAL A 586 -11.70 10.47 -14.78
C VAL A 586 -12.18 11.91 -14.54
N PHE A 587 -11.32 12.91 -14.74
CA PHE A 587 -11.70 14.32 -14.70
C PHE A 587 -12.77 14.66 -15.73
N ALA A 588 -12.57 14.30 -17.00
CA ALA A 588 -13.53 14.57 -18.07
C ALA A 588 -14.88 13.89 -17.82
N VAL A 589 -14.87 12.64 -17.36
CA VAL A 589 -16.09 11.91 -16.97
C VAL A 589 -16.77 12.62 -15.81
N SER A 590 -16.02 13.03 -14.79
CA SER A 590 -16.56 13.76 -13.62
C SER A 590 -17.20 15.08 -14.03
N MET A 591 -16.52 15.89 -14.84
CA MET A 591 -17.04 17.17 -15.32
C MET A 591 -18.27 17.00 -16.23
N PHE A 592 -18.39 15.87 -16.92
CA PHE A 592 -19.55 15.59 -17.76
C PHE A 592 -20.75 15.06 -16.96
N VAL A 593 -20.52 14.11 -16.06
CA VAL A 593 -21.57 13.38 -15.34
C VAL A 593 -22.09 14.20 -14.16
N ILE A 594 -21.21 14.79 -13.35
CA ILE A 594 -21.60 15.42 -12.08
C ILE A 594 -22.69 16.49 -12.29
N PRO A 595 -22.51 17.48 -13.19
CA PRO A 595 -23.53 18.51 -13.43
C PRO A 595 -24.87 18.01 -13.98
N ARG A 596 -24.90 16.78 -14.53
CA ARG A 596 -26.10 16.18 -15.14
C ARG A 596 -26.90 15.34 -14.15
N VAL A 597 -26.20 14.70 -13.21
CA VAL A 597 -26.81 13.84 -12.19
C VAL A 597 -27.20 14.67 -10.97
N TRP A 598 -26.35 15.62 -10.57
CA TRP A 598 -26.61 16.54 -9.47
C TRP A 598 -26.71 17.96 -10.00
N ALA A 599 -27.91 18.53 -9.92
CA ALA A 599 -28.13 19.90 -10.33
C ALA A 599 -27.46 20.87 -9.36
N PHE A 600 -26.90 21.98 -9.89
CA PHE A 600 -26.40 23.08 -9.06
C PHE A 600 -27.53 23.99 -8.54
N SER A 601 -28.79 23.69 -8.85
CA SER A 601 -29.93 24.41 -8.26
C SER A 601 -30.09 23.98 -6.79
N PRO A 602 -30.33 24.93 -5.87
CA PRO A 602 -30.57 24.64 -4.46
C PRO A 602 -31.84 23.81 -4.22
#